data_AF-A0A1Y5GLK4-F1
#
_entry.id   AF-A0A1Y5GLK4-F1
#
_cell.length_a   1.000
_cell.length_b   1.000
_cell.length_c   1.000
_cell.angle_alpha   90.00
_cell.angle_beta   90.00
_cell.angle_gamma   90.00
#
_symmetry.space_group_name_H-M   'P 1'
#
loop_
_entity.id
_entity.type
_entity.pdbx_description
1 polymer ?
#
loop_
_entity_poly.entity_id
_entity_poly.type
_entity_poly.pdbx_seq_one_letter_code
_entity_poly.pdbx_strand_id
1 'polypeptide(L)'
;MSVIRQDDLISSVADALQFISYYHPLDFIQSLHQAYEKEQNPAARDAMAQMLVNSRMCAQGRRPLCQDTGIVTVFVKIGMNVTWDAKMSVTDMINEGVRRAYLNPDNVLRASILADPAGARTNTKDNTPAVIHYEVVEGDTVDIQIAAKGGGSENKSKMAMLNPSDSIVDWVVKTVPTMGAGWCPPGMLGIGIGGTAEKAAVMAKESLMGAIDIHELRKRGPQNRIEELRLEIMDRVN
;
A
#
# COMPACT_ATOMS: atom_id res chain seq x y z
N MET A 1 4.99 23.54 -19.08
CA MET A 1 3.51 23.45 -18.89
C MET A 1 3.07 22.17 -19.53
N SER A 2 2.97 21.13 -18.73
CA SER A 2 2.41 19.85 -19.16
C SER A 2 0.90 19.95 -19.21
N VAL A 3 0.33 19.51 -20.33
CA VAL A 3 -1.12 19.31 -20.48
C VAL A 3 -1.40 17.84 -20.22
N ILE A 4 -2.09 17.54 -19.12
CA ILE A 4 -2.50 16.17 -18.79
C ILE A 4 -3.89 15.93 -19.38
N ARG A 5 -4.00 14.93 -20.25
CA ARG A 5 -5.29 14.56 -20.87
C ARG A 5 -6.08 13.66 -19.95
N GLN A 6 -7.40 13.78 -20.03
CA GLN A 6 -8.32 12.96 -19.25
C GLN A 6 -8.08 11.46 -19.40
N ASP A 7 -7.95 10.97 -20.63
CA ASP A 7 -7.80 9.54 -20.89
C ASP A 7 -6.44 8.99 -20.45
N ASP A 8 -5.38 9.80 -20.47
CA ASP A 8 -4.05 9.41 -20.00
C ASP A 8 -4.06 9.12 -18.50
N LEU A 9 -4.74 9.97 -17.71
CA LEU A 9 -4.89 9.75 -16.27
C LEU A 9 -5.75 8.51 -15.97
N ILE A 10 -6.91 8.39 -16.63
CA ILE A 10 -7.83 7.27 -16.42
C ILE A 10 -7.17 5.93 -16.77
N SER A 11 -6.51 5.85 -17.92
CA SER A 11 -5.80 4.63 -18.35
C SER A 11 -4.64 4.29 -17.42
N SER A 12 -3.83 5.28 -17.02
CA SER A 12 -2.71 5.05 -16.10
C SER A 12 -3.17 4.48 -14.76
N VAL A 13 -4.27 4.98 -14.19
CA VAL A 13 -4.85 4.44 -12.94
C VAL A 13 -5.37 3.02 -13.16
N ALA A 14 -6.07 2.77 -14.27
CA ALA A 14 -6.63 1.45 -14.56
C ALA A 14 -5.53 0.39 -14.75
N ASP A 15 -4.52 0.72 -15.55
CA ASP A 15 -3.39 -0.14 -15.87
C ASP A 15 -2.52 -0.40 -14.64
N ALA A 16 -2.28 0.62 -13.81
CA ALA A 16 -1.55 0.45 -12.55
C ALA A 16 -2.27 -0.53 -11.60
N LEU A 17 -3.58 -0.38 -11.41
CA LEU A 17 -4.38 -1.28 -10.56
C LEU A 17 -4.40 -2.71 -11.09
N GLN A 18 -4.51 -2.87 -12.40
CA GLN A 18 -4.41 -4.17 -13.05
C GLN A 18 -3.02 -4.79 -12.84
N PHE A 19 -1.96 -4.02 -13.06
CA PHE A 19 -0.58 -4.47 -12.88
C PHE A 19 -0.31 -4.95 -11.45
N ILE A 20 -0.63 -4.14 -10.43
CA ILE A 20 -0.37 -4.49 -9.02
C ILE A 20 -1.30 -5.59 -8.51
N SER A 21 -2.38 -5.92 -9.23
CA SER A 21 -3.27 -7.01 -8.82
C SER A 21 -2.61 -8.37 -8.92
N TYR A 22 -1.68 -8.58 -9.85
CA TYR A 22 -1.02 -9.87 -10.09
C TYR A 22 0.52 -9.83 -10.10
N TYR A 23 1.14 -8.66 -9.96
CA TYR A 23 2.59 -8.53 -9.75
C TYR A 23 2.91 -7.96 -8.36
N HIS A 24 3.76 -8.67 -7.62
CA HIS A 24 4.53 -8.06 -6.54
C HIS A 24 5.75 -7.33 -7.11
N PRO A 25 6.21 -6.25 -6.47
CA PRO A 25 7.43 -5.57 -6.88
C PRO A 25 8.67 -6.45 -6.62
N LEU A 26 9.76 -6.18 -7.35
CA LEU A 26 10.97 -7.00 -7.30
C LEU A 26 11.62 -7.02 -5.91
N ASP A 27 11.63 -5.88 -5.23
CA ASP A 27 12.18 -5.72 -3.88
C ASP A 27 11.40 -6.53 -2.83
N PHE A 28 10.08 -6.67 -2.98
CA PHE A 28 9.27 -7.59 -2.17
C PHE A 28 9.69 -9.03 -2.38
N ILE A 29 9.80 -9.48 -3.64
CA ILE A 29 10.19 -10.86 -3.96
C ILE A 29 11.59 -11.17 -3.43
N GLN A 30 12.55 -10.27 -3.63
CA GLN A 30 13.93 -10.44 -3.16
C GLN A 30 14.00 -10.46 -1.64
N SER A 31 13.29 -9.54 -0.96
CA SER A 31 13.28 -9.48 0.50
C SER A 31 12.61 -10.69 1.13
N LEU A 32 11.46 -11.12 0.59
CA LEU A 32 10.76 -12.32 1.07
C LEU A 32 11.59 -13.59 0.82
N HIS A 33 12.30 -13.68 -0.30
CA HIS A 33 13.21 -14.79 -0.57
C HIS A 33 14.39 -14.82 0.41
N GLN A 34 15.02 -13.68 0.68
CA GLN A 34 16.08 -13.59 1.69
C GLN A 34 15.58 -13.94 3.10
N ALA A 35 14.35 -13.58 3.45
CA ALA A 35 13.72 -13.99 4.71
C ALA A 35 13.48 -15.50 4.73
N TYR A 36 12.95 -16.08 3.65
CA TYR A 36 12.73 -17.51 3.50
C TYR A 36 14.00 -18.35 3.69
N GLU A 37 15.14 -17.89 3.17
CA GLU A 37 16.43 -18.59 3.32
C GLU A 37 16.95 -18.58 4.76
N LYS A 38 16.56 -17.58 5.56
CA LYS A 38 17.01 -17.39 6.94
C LYS A 38 16.03 -17.91 7.99
N GLU A 39 14.77 -18.12 7.62
CA GLU A 39 13.71 -18.55 8.52
C GLU A 39 14.01 -19.94 9.13
N GLN A 40 13.97 -20.00 10.46
CA GLN A 40 14.28 -21.20 11.23
C GLN A 40 13.02 -21.99 11.58
N ASN A 41 11.87 -21.32 11.69
CA ASN A 41 10.59 -21.96 11.97
C ASN A 41 10.04 -22.63 10.69
N PRO A 42 9.84 -23.97 10.67
CA PRO A 42 9.39 -24.66 9.47
C PRO A 42 8.04 -24.18 8.95
N ALA A 43 7.09 -23.89 9.83
CA ALA A 43 5.75 -23.44 9.42
C ALA A 43 5.79 -22.02 8.83
N ALA A 44 6.58 -21.12 9.41
CA ALA A 44 6.76 -19.77 8.85
C ALA A 44 7.48 -19.84 7.49
N ARG A 45 8.49 -20.70 7.37
CA ARG A 45 9.23 -20.91 6.13
C ARG A 45 8.32 -21.47 5.02
N ASP A 46 7.45 -22.42 5.34
CA ASP A 46 6.47 -22.96 4.39
C ASP A 46 5.45 -21.90 3.96
N ALA A 47 5.00 -21.03 4.87
CA ALA A 47 4.12 -19.91 4.53
C ALA A 47 4.80 -18.93 3.56
N MET A 48 6.08 -18.58 3.78
CA MET A 48 6.84 -17.73 2.86
C MET A 48 7.02 -18.40 1.48
N ALA A 49 7.26 -19.72 1.45
CA ALA A 49 7.32 -20.47 0.19
C ALA A 49 6.00 -20.41 -0.58
N GLN A 50 4.87 -20.57 0.10
CA GLN A 50 3.54 -20.44 -0.51
C GLN A 50 3.32 -19.04 -1.09
N MET A 51 3.73 -17.98 -0.39
CA MET A 51 3.64 -16.61 -0.89
C MET A 51 4.47 -16.39 -2.17
N LEU A 52 5.69 -16.92 -2.23
CA LEU A 52 6.55 -16.85 -3.41
C LEU A 52 5.98 -17.65 -4.60
N VAL A 53 5.47 -18.86 -4.34
CA VAL A 53 4.80 -19.68 -5.36
C VAL A 53 3.54 -19.00 -5.89
N ASN A 54 2.70 -18.45 -5.00
CA ASN A 54 1.52 -17.68 -5.37
C ASN A 54 1.88 -16.47 -6.24
N SER A 55 2.92 -15.72 -5.86
CA SER A 55 3.42 -14.58 -6.64
C SER A 55 3.77 -14.97 -8.08
N ARG A 56 4.48 -16.08 -8.26
CA ARG A 56 4.80 -16.62 -9.59
C ARG A 56 3.54 -17.04 -10.35
N MET A 57 2.63 -17.76 -9.71
CA MET A 57 1.41 -18.27 -10.35
C MET A 57 0.51 -17.12 -10.80
N CYS A 58 0.35 -16.07 -9.98
CA CYS A 58 -0.42 -14.87 -10.30
C CYS A 58 0.20 -14.10 -11.47
N ALA A 59 1.51 -13.89 -11.45
CA ALA A 59 2.23 -13.23 -12.54
C ALA A 59 2.07 -13.96 -13.89
N GLN A 60 2.16 -15.30 -13.89
CA GLN A 60 2.01 -16.12 -15.09
C GLN A 60 0.56 -16.24 -15.55
N GLY A 61 -0.37 -16.39 -14.60
CA GLY A 61 -1.79 -16.60 -14.87
C GLY A 61 -2.61 -15.32 -15.04
N ARG A 62 -2.03 -14.14 -14.78
CA ARG A 62 -2.71 -12.84 -14.72
C ARG A 62 -3.96 -12.90 -13.84
N ARG A 63 -3.80 -13.45 -12.64
CA ARG A 63 -4.86 -13.60 -11.63
C ARG A 63 -4.50 -12.85 -10.36
N PRO A 64 -5.50 -12.28 -9.64
CA PRO A 64 -5.20 -11.49 -8.47
C PRO A 64 -4.43 -12.28 -7.41
N LEU A 65 -3.46 -11.62 -6.77
CA LEU A 65 -2.61 -12.19 -5.70
C LEU A 65 -3.40 -12.64 -4.48
N CYS A 66 -4.54 -12.01 -4.24
CA CYS A 66 -5.40 -12.22 -3.09
C CYS A 66 -6.87 -12.15 -3.53
N GLN A 67 -7.74 -12.90 -2.84
CA GLN A 67 -9.19 -12.79 -3.00
C GLN A 67 -9.70 -11.40 -2.60
N ASP A 68 -8.99 -10.73 -1.70
CA ASP A 68 -9.23 -9.35 -1.34
C ASP A 68 -8.37 -8.45 -2.21
N THR A 69 -8.96 -7.97 -3.30
CA THR A 69 -8.31 -7.02 -4.23
C THR A 69 -8.28 -5.59 -3.69
N GLY A 70 -8.66 -5.38 -2.43
CA GLY A 70 -8.35 -4.17 -1.67
C GLY A 70 -9.23 -2.94 -1.94
N ILE A 71 -9.14 -2.00 -1.02
CA ILE A 71 -9.68 -0.64 -1.09
C ILE A 71 -8.63 0.23 -1.77
N VAL A 72 -8.99 0.93 -2.84
CA VAL A 72 -8.03 1.76 -3.56
C VAL A 72 -7.71 3.01 -2.74
N THR A 73 -6.43 3.19 -2.41
CA THR A 73 -5.88 4.42 -1.81
C THR A 73 -4.92 5.05 -2.81
N VAL A 74 -5.05 6.35 -3.04
CA VAL A 74 -4.25 7.08 -4.02
C VAL A 74 -3.62 8.31 -3.37
N PHE A 75 -2.32 8.47 -3.55
CA PHE A 75 -1.59 9.69 -3.23
C PHE A 75 -1.28 10.42 -4.53
N VAL A 76 -1.76 11.65 -4.65
CA VAL A 76 -1.67 12.45 -5.87
C VAL A 76 -0.91 13.73 -5.55
N LYS A 77 0.23 13.92 -6.21
CA LYS A 77 0.97 15.18 -6.19
C LYS A 77 0.75 15.90 -7.51
N ILE A 78 0.20 17.12 -7.45
CA ILE A 78 -0.13 17.92 -8.62
C ILE A 78 0.80 19.13 -8.66
N GLY A 79 1.62 19.22 -9.71
CA GLY A 79 2.47 20.38 -9.97
C GLY A 79 1.64 21.65 -10.18
N MET A 80 2.06 22.78 -9.59
CA MET A 80 1.40 24.08 -9.72
C MET A 80 1.25 24.57 -11.17
N ASN A 81 2.11 24.09 -12.08
CA ASN A 81 2.12 24.46 -13.49
C ASN A 81 1.47 23.41 -14.42
N VAL A 82 0.72 22.45 -13.83
CA VAL A 82 -0.07 21.47 -14.57
C VAL A 82 -1.34 22.13 -15.12
N THR A 83 -1.66 21.80 -16.37
CA THR A 83 -2.94 22.15 -17.00
C THR A 83 -3.67 20.88 -17.42
N TRP A 84 -5.00 20.90 -17.37
CA TRP A 84 -5.83 19.74 -17.64
C TRP A 84 -6.62 19.91 -18.93
N ASP A 85 -6.46 18.97 -19.87
CA ASP A 85 -7.37 18.79 -21.00
C ASP A 85 -8.40 17.72 -20.61
N ALA A 86 -9.37 18.14 -19.79
CA ALA A 86 -10.35 17.26 -19.18
C ALA A 86 -11.69 17.96 -18.93
N LYS A 87 -12.77 17.17 -18.95
CA LYS A 87 -14.12 17.60 -18.51
C LYS A 87 -14.43 17.13 -17.10
N MET A 88 -13.84 16.02 -16.68
CA MET A 88 -13.99 15.41 -15.36
C MET A 88 -13.05 16.06 -14.35
N SER A 89 -13.44 16.07 -13.06
CA SER A 89 -12.51 16.42 -12.00
C SER A 89 -11.42 15.35 -11.87
N VAL A 90 -10.26 15.67 -11.28
CA VAL A 90 -9.19 14.69 -11.01
C VAL A 90 -9.71 13.50 -10.20
N THR A 91 -10.56 13.76 -9.21
CA THR A 91 -11.23 12.72 -8.42
C THR A 91 -12.07 11.79 -9.28
N ASP A 92 -12.86 12.33 -10.21
CA ASP A 92 -13.72 11.52 -11.06
C ASP A 92 -12.90 10.72 -12.08
N MET A 93 -11.82 11.30 -12.62
CA MET A 93 -10.89 10.59 -13.51
C MET A 93 -10.23 9.40 -12.79
N ILE A 94 -9.78 9.59 -11.55
CA ILE A 94 -9.20 8.50 -10.74
C ILE A 94 -10.25 7.41 -10.47
N ASN A 95 -11.47 7.78 -10.05
CA ASN A 95 -12.53 6.81 -9.78
C ASN A 95 -13.00 6.08 -11.04
N GLU A 96 -12.95 6.72 -12.20
CA GLU A 96 -13.21 6.08 -13.48
C GLU A 96 -12.12 5.06 -13.84
N GLY A 97 -10.83 5.39 -13.59
CA GLY A 97 -9.74 4.43 -13.70
C GLY A 97 -9.91 3.23 -12.78
N VAL A 98 -10.33 3.45 -11.53
CA VAL A 98 -10.66 2.39 -10.56
C VAL A 98 -11.79 1.51 -11.08
N ARG A 99 -12.90 2.10 -11.52
CA ARG A 99 -14.02 1.35 -12.10
C ARG A 99 -13.59 0.49 -13.28
N ARG A 100 -12.82 1.05 -14.21
CA ARG A 100 -12.31 0.33 -15.39
C ARG A 100 -11.38 -0.81 -14.99
N ALA A 101 -10.50 -0.61 -14.02
CA ALA A 101 -9.66 -1.69 -13.51
C ALA A 101 -10.50 -2.83 -12.90
N TYR A 102 -11.45 -2.52 -12.02
CA TYR A 102 -12.19 -3.57 -11.31
C TYR A 102 -13.18 -4.32 -12.20
N LEU A 103 -13.70 -3.67 -13.24
CA LEU A 103 -14.61 -4.25 -14.23
C LEU A 103 -13.90 -4.78 -15.48
N ASN A 104 -12.57 -4.85 -15.49
CA ASN A 104 -11.82 -5.33 -16.65
C ASN A 104 -12.23 -6.79 -16.97
N PRO A 105 -12.74 -7.09 -18.17
CA PRO A 105 -13.24 -8.42 -18.51
C PRO A 105 -12.15 -9.51 -18.53
N ASP A 106 -10.89 -9.12 -18.78
CA ASP A 106 -9.76 -10.06 -18.84
C ASP A 106 -9.22 -10.43 -17.45
N ASN A 107 -9.49 -9.60 -16.43
CA ASN A 107 -9.08 -9.83 -15.06
C ASN A 107 -10.00 -9.06 -14.09
N VAL A 108 -11.19 -9.62 -13.86
CA VAL A 108 -12.21 -9.03 -12.99
C VAL A 108 -11.74 -9.08 -11.54
N LEU A 109 -11.70 -7.91 -10.89
CA LEU A 109 -11.31 -7.78 -9.49
C LEU A 109 -12.55 -7.77 -8.57
N ARG A 110 -12.35 -8.02 -7.27
CA ARG A 110 -13.44 -8.07 -6.30
C ARG A 110 -13.81 -6.69 -5.76
N ALA A 111 -15.01 -6.21 -6.09
CA ALA A 111 -15.56 -5.00 -5.47
C ALA A 111 -15.92 -5.22 -3.99
N SER A 112 -15.31 -4.43 -3.11
CA SER A 112 -15.39 -4.55 -1.66
C SER A 112 -15.96 -3.29 -0.98
N ILE A 113 -16.19 -2.21 -1.73
CA ILE A 113 -16.78 -0.96 -1.22
C ILE A 113 -18.30 -1.07 -1.10
N LEU A 114 -18.84 -0.49 -0.03
CA LEU A 114 -20.27 -0.43 0.28
C LEU A 114 -20.73 1.02 0.18
N ALA A 115 -21.76 1.27 -0.62
CA ALA A 115 -22.56 2.49 -0.56
C ALA A 115 -23.39 2.50 0.73
N ASP A 116 -23.61 3.70 1.28
CA ASP A 116 -24.35 3.90 2.52
C ASP A 116 -23.85 3.00 3.67
N PRO A 117 -22.60 3.20 4.14
CA PRO A 117 -21.99 2.34 5.17
C PRO A 117 -22.73 2.39 6.51
N ALA A 118 -23.48 3.46 6.78
CA ALA A 118 -24.29 3.62 7.99
C ALA A 118 -25.66 2.95 7.87
N GLY A 119 -26.22 2.82 6.67
CA GLY A 119 -27.54 2.27 6.42
C GLY A 119 -27.52 0.94 5.66
N ALA A 120 -27.96 0.96 4.40
CA ALA A 120 -28.27 -0.22 3.60
C ALA A 120 -27.04 -1.06 3.23
N ARG A 121 -25.83 -0.47 3.23
CA ARG A 121 -24.57 -1.17 2.99
C ARG A 121 -24.53 -1.94 1.67
N THR A 122 -25.14 -1.38 0.63
CA THR A 122 -25.20 -2.00 -0.70
C THR A 122 -23.83 -1.95 -1.36
N ASN A 123 -23.30 -3.08 -1.82
CA ASN A 123 -22.01 -3.10 -2.51
C ASN A 123 -22.05 -2.29 -3.83
N THR A 124 -21.02 -1.49 -4.09
CA THR A 124 -20.97 -0.59 -5.27
C THR A 124 -20.71 -1.31 -6.58
N LYS A 125 -20.28 -2.57 -6.53
CA LYS A 125 -19.97 -3.45 -7.68
C LYS A 125 -18.82 -3.01 -8.57
N ASP A 126 -18.27 -1.81 -8.37
CA ASP A 126 -17.12 -1.27 -9.13
C ASP A 126 -15.93 -0.84 -8.24
N ASN A 127 -16.02 -1.09 -6.93
CA ASN A 127 -15.02 -0.75 -5.92
C ASN A 127 -14.74 0.75 -5.76
N THR A 128 -15.61 1.62 -6.26
CA THR A 128 -15.56 3.06 -6.01
C THR A 128 -16.41 3.43 -4.78
N PRO A 129 -16.14 4.57 -4.11
CA PRO A 129 -15.03 5.50 -4.35
C PRO A 129 -13.69 5.04 -3.76
N ALA A 130 -12.59 5.50 -4.37
CA ALA A 130 -11.25 5.42 -3.81
C ALA A 130 -11.02 6.45 -2.69
N VAL A 131 -10.08 6.16 -1.78
CA VAL A 131 -9.55 7.11 -0.80
C VAL A 131 -8.42 7.89 -1.45
N ILE A 132 -8.60 9.21 -1.68
CA ILE A 132 -7.63 10.02 -2.43
C ILE A 132 -7.06 11.13 -1.55
N HIS A 133 -5.73 11.18 -1.47
CA HIS A 133 -4.96 12.21 -0.79
C HIS A 133 -4.29 13.10 -1.84
N TYR A 134 -4.55 14.41 -1.76
CA TYR A 134 -3.99 15.39 -2.69
C TYR A 134 -2.92 16.24 -2.02
N GLU A 135 -1.85 16.51 -2.74
CA GLU A 135 -0.82 17.50 -2.42
C GLU A 135 -0.54 18.36 -3.66
N VAL A 136 -0.49 19.68 -3.49
CA VAL A 136 -0.06 20.59 -4.55
C VAL A 136 1.42 20.88 -4.34
N VAL A 137 2.24 20.65 -5.36
CA VAL A 137 3.70 20.76 -5.32
C VAL A 137 4.22 21.69 -6.41
N GLU A 138 5.46 22.14 -6.29
CA GLU A 138 6.12 22.87 -7.38
C GLU A 138 6.33 21.98 -8.62
N GLY A 139 6.48 22.60 -9.79
CA GLY A 139 6.72 21.91 -11.06
C GLY A 139 5.50 21.74 -11.95
N ASP A 140 5.63 20.96 -13.01
CA ASP A 140 4.60 20.74 -14.04
C ASP A 140 4.31 19.25 -14.30
N THR A 141 4.51 18.39 -13.30
CA THR A 141 4.21 16.96 -13.37
C THR A 141 3.03 16.60 -12.46
N VAL A 142 2.38 15.48 -12.78
CA VAL A 142 1.47 14.79 -11.87
C VAL A 142 2.11 13.47 -11.47
N ASP A 143 2.32 13.26 -10.17
CA ASP A 143 2.82 11.99 -9.61
C ASP A 143 1.68 11.29 -8.88
N ILE A 144 1.53 10.00 -9.15
CA ILE A 144 0.43 9.19 -8.61
C ILE A 144 1.01 7.90 -8.07
N GLN A 145 0.79 7.68 -6.78
CA GLN A 145 1.07 6.41 -6.12
C GLN A 145 -0.25 5.75 -5.72
N ILE A 146 -0.45 4.49 -6.13
CA ILE A 146 -1.69 3.74 -5.90
C ILE A 146 -1.40 2.50 -5.07
N ALA A 147 -2.25 2.26 -4.08
CA ALA A 147 -2.27 1.03 -3.30
C ALA A 147 -3.65 0.38 -3.35
N ALA A 148 -3.69 -0.94 -3.56
CA ALA A 148 -4.87 -1.77 -3.38
C ALA A 148 -4.86 -2.38 -1.97
N LYS A 149 -5.41 -1.66 -0.99
CA LYS A 149 -5.23 -1.99 0.43
C LYS A 149 -6.25 -3.03 0.92
N GLY A 150 -5.80 -4.26 1.13
CA GLY A 150 -6.64 -5.34 1.67
C GLY A 150 -7.21 -5.00 3.05
N GLY A 151 -8.51 -5.24 3.25
CA GLY A 151 -9.24 -4.92 4.48
C GLY A 151 -8.70 -5.63 5.71
N GLY A 152 -8.17 -6.85 5.55
CA GLY A 152 -7.49 -7.58 6.63
C GLY A 152 -6.32 -6.79 7.22
N SER A 153 -5.48 -6.21 6.36
CA SER A 153 -4.35 -5.37 6.79
C SER A 153 -4.78 -3.98 7.26
N GLU A 154 -5.80 -3.39 6.64
CA GLU A 154 -6.36 -2.09 7.03
C GLU A 154 -6.90 -2.13 8.48
N ASN A 155 -7.62 -3.21 8.83
CA ASN A 155 -8.17 -3.43 10.16
C ASN A 155 -7.12 -3.61 11.26
N LYS A 156 -5.84 -3.78 10.91
CA LYS A 156 -4.73 -3.87 11.87
C LYS A 156 -4.00 -2.55 12.08
N SER A 157 -4.49 -1.45 11.52
CA SER A 157 -3.98 -0.11 11.81
C SER A 157 -4.12 0.21 13.32
N LYS A 158 -3.04 0.74 13.91
CA LYS A 158 -2.96 1.10 15.33
C LYS A 158 -2.46 2.53 15.47
N MET A 159 -2.93 3.22 16.50
CA MET A 159 -2.54 4.59 16.80
C MET A 159 -2.34 4.74 18.31
N ALA A 160 -1.37 5.55 18.71
CA ALA A 160 -1.15 5.95 20.09
C ALA A 160 -0.62 7.38 20.15
N MET A 161 -0.96 8.07 21.24
CA MET A 161 -0.36 9.35 21.62
C MET A 161 0.74 9.07 22.62
N LEU A 162 1.99 9.15 22.16
CA LEU A 162 3.17 8.91 22.99
C LEU A 162 3.63 10.22 23.63
N ASN A 163 4.08 10.16 24.89
CA ASN A 163 4.81 11.26 25.50
C ASN A 163 6.19 11.38 24.85
N PRO A 164 6.85 12.55 24.90
CA PRO A 164 8.20 12.72 24.34
C PRO A 164 9.25 11.76 24.90
N SER A 165 9.05 11.25 26.12
CA SER A 165 9.93 10.27 26.78
C SER A 165 9.61 8.82 26.43
N ASP A 166 8.48 8.55 25.78
CA ASP A 166 8.05 7.18 25.50
C ASP A 166 8.84 6.60 24.32
N SER A 167 9.16 5.31 24.40
CA SER A 167 9.90 4.59 23.38
C SER A 167 8.96 4.10 22.27
N ILE A 168 9.19 4.59 21.06
CA ILE A 168 8.47 4.15 19.85
C ILE A 168 8.68 2.65 19.64
N VAL A 169 9.90 2.16 19.85
CA VAL A 169 10.25 0.75 19.67
C VAL A 169 9.48 -0.14 20.65
N ASP A 170 9.41 0.25 21.93
CA ASP A 170 8.66 -0.51 22.94
C ASP A 170 7.17 -0.55 22.62
N TRP A 171 6.61 0.56 22.15
CA TRP A 171 5.23 0.59 21.71
C TRP A 171 4.99 -0.36 20.52
N VAL A 172 5.85 -0.35 19.50
CA VAL A 172 5.74 -1.26 18.34
C VAL A 172 5.84 -2.72 18.77
N VAL A 173 6.86 -3.09 19.55
CA VAL A 173 7.10 -4.46 20.03
C VAL A 173 5.92 -4.97 20.87
N LYS A 174 5.34 -4.12 21.71
CA LYS A 174 4.13 -4.44 22.48
C LYS A 174 2.89 -4.60 21.57
N THR A 175 2.83 -3.86 20.48
CA THR A 175 1.63 -3.76 19.63
C THR A 175 1.56 -4.86 18.59
N VAL A 176 2.67 -5.23 17.94
CA VAL A 176 2.70 -6.23 16.85
C VAL A 176 2.00 -7.55 17.23
N PRO A 177 2.25 -8.16 18.41
CA PRO A 177 1.56 -9.40 18.80
C PRO A 177 0.04 -9.27 18.88
N THR A 178 -0.48 -8.08 19.20
CA THR A 178 -1.94 -7.82 19.31
C THR A 178 -2.65 -7.81 17.96
N MET A 179 -1.90 -7.68 16.85
CA MET A 179 -2.47 -7.70 15.51
C MET A 179 -2.89 -9.13 15.10
N GLY A 180 -2.27 -10.16 15.69
CA GLY A 180 -2.46 -11.56 15.32
C GLY A 180 -2.07 -11.83 13.85
N ALA A 181 -2.51 -12.97 13.30
CA ALA A 181 -2.17 -13.38 11.94
C ALA A 181 -3.12 -12.82 10.84
N GLY A 182 -4.16 -12.07 11.21
CA GLY A 182 -5.23 -11.64 10.28
C GLY A 182 -4.84 -10.60 9.22
N TRP A 183 -3.57 -10.23 9.13
CA TRP A 183 -2.99 -9.37 8.09
C TRP A 183 -1.95 -10.10 7.22
N CYS A 184 -1.88 -11.43 7.34
CA CYS A 184 -1.04 -12.33 6.54
C CYS A 184 0.48 -12.03 6.64
N PRO A 185 1.09 -12.08 7.84
CA PRO A 185 2.55 -11.95 7.98
C PRO A 185 3.29 -13.14 7.30
N PRO A 186 4.57 -12.96 6.90
CA PRO A 186 5.38 -11.75 7.07
C PRO A 186 4.95 -10.60 6.13
N GLY A 187 5.17 -9.37 6.56
CA GLY A 187 4.78 -8.18 5.80
C GLY A 187 5.49 -6.91 6.26
N MET A 188 5.05 -5.77 5.74
CA MET A 188 5.62 -4.45 6.04
C MET A 188 4.88 -3.75 7.18
N LEU A 189 5.62 -3.08 8.05
CA LEU A 189 5.08 -2.17 9.06
C LEU A 189 5.23 -0.72 8.58
N GLY A 190 4.10 -0.08 8.30
CA GLY A 190 4.06 1.36 8.00
C GLY A 190 3.94 2.14 9.30
N ILE A 191 4.86 3.07 9.56
CA ILE A 191 4.94 3.80 10.82
C ILE A 191 5.01 5.31 10.51
N GLY A 192 3.96 6.05 10.90
CA GLY A 192 3.93 7.50 10.86
C GLY A 192 4.14 8.08 12.24
N ILE A 193 5.11 9.00 12.38
CA ILE A 193 5.49 9.62 13.65
C ILE A 193 5.35 11.14 13.52
N GLY A 194 4.62 11.76 14.43
CA GLY A 194 4.40 13.21 14.48
C GLY A 194 3.15 13.68 13.74
N GLY A 195 2.93 15.00 13.75
CA GLY A 195 1.68 15.61 13.27
C GLY A 195 0.49 15.35 14.20
N THR A 196 -0.71 15.62 13.71
CA THR A 196 -1.95 15.19 14.38
C THR A 196 -2.25 13.71 14.07
N ALA A 197 -3.28 13.14 14.71
CA ALA A 197 -3.73 11.77 14.48
C ALA A 197 -3.91 11.43 12.99
N GLU A 198 -4.53 12.32 12.25
CA GLU A 198 -4.84 12.17 10.83
C GLU A 198 -3.55 12.17 10.00
N LYS A 199 -2.64 13.11 10.24
CA LYS A 199 -1.37 13.19 9.51
C LYS A 199 -0.48 11.98 9.80
N ALA A 200 -0.43 11.51 11.06
CA ALA A 200 0.30 10.31 11.42
C ALA A 200 -0.23 9.07 10.69
N ALA A 201 -1.55 8.90 10.62
CA ALA A 201 -2.17 7.78 9.91
C ALA A 201 -1.88 7.82 8.39
N VAL A 202 -1.95 9.01 7.78
CA VAL A 202 -1.61 9.20 6.36
C VAL A 202 -0.13 8.90 6.10
N MET A 203 0.79 9.44 6.91
CA MET A 203 2.23 9.16 6.78
C MET A 203 2.56 7.67 6.96
N ALA A 204 1.87 6.98 7.88
CA ALA A 204 2.03 5.54 8.05
C ALA A 204 1.67 4.78 6.76
N LYS A 205 0.61 5.18 6.06
CA LYS A 205 0.23 4.59 4.77
C LYS A 205 1.20 4.98 3.65
N GLU A 206 1.59 6.24 3.56
CA GLU A 206 2.57 6.72 2.57
C GLU A 206 3.92 5.99 2.72
N SER A 207 4.35 5.71 3.95
CA SER A 207 5.62 4.99 4.20
C SER A 207 5.67 3.59 3.58
N LEU A 208 4.52 2.96 3.33
CA LEU A 208 4.40 1.66 2.69
C LEU A 208 4.62 1.71 1.17
N MET A 209 4.67 2.90 0.58
CA MET A 209 4.98 3.09 -0.85
C MET A 209 6.49 3.17 -1.12
N GLY A 210 7.31 3.17 -0.06
CA GLY A 210 8.77 3.19 -0.16
C GLY A 210 9.38 1.83 -0.52
N ALA A 211 10.67 1.87 -0.87
CA ALA A 211 11.42 0.66 -1.22
C ALA A 211 11.58 -0.30 -0.02
N ILE A 212 11.52 -1.60 -0.31
CA ILE A 212 11.75 -2.66 0.68
C ILE A 212 13.25 -2.97 0.70
N ASP A 213 13.99 -2.25 1.55
CA ASP A 213 15.46 -2.24 1.55
C ASP A 213 16.08 -2.62 2.91
N ILE A 214 15.34 -3.21 3.84
CA ILE A 214 15.81 -3.44 5.22
C ILE A 214 17.09 -4.28 5.28
N HIS A 215 17.24 -5.26 4.38
CA HIS A 215 18.44 -6.09 4.28
C HIS A 215 19.64 -5.32 3.75
N GLU A 216 19.45 -4.44 2.78
CA GLU A 216 20.52 -3.62 2.22
C GLU A 216 20.91 -2.50 3.19
N LEU A 217 19.92 -1.90 3.89
CA LEU A 217 20.14 -1.00 5.00
C LEU A 217 21.04 -1.64 6.08
N ARG A 218 20.77 -2.90 6.45
CA ARG A 218 21.61 -3.62 7.43
C ARG A 218 23.06 -3.80 6.95
N LYS A 219 23.27 -4.08 5.67
CA LYS A 219 24.62 -4.26 5.11
C LYS A 219 25.41 -2.95 5.04
N ARG A 220 24.76 -1.85 4.61
CA ARG A 220 25.42 -0.54 4.47
C ARG A 220 25.57 0.22 5.79
N GLY A 221 24.76 -0.13 6.80
CA GLY A 221 24.68 0.56 8.08
C GLY A 221 23.78 1.82 8.03
N PRO A 222 23.12 2.16 9.15
CA PRO A 222 22.24 3.32 9.21
C PRO A 222 23.03 4.63 9.16
N GLN A 223 22.47 5.64 8.49
CA GLN A 223 23.06 6.96 8.30
C GLN A 223 22.32 8.06 9.07
N ASN A 224 21.16 7.74 9.64
CA ASN A 224 20.33 8.68 10.39
C ASN A 224 19.46 7.94 11.41
N ARG A 225 18.80 8.69 12.30
CA ARG A 225 17.96 8.14 13.37
C ARG A 225 16.78 7.31 12.87
N ILE A 226 16.21 7.62 11.70
CA ILE A 226 15.10 6.86 11.13
C ILE A 226 15.59 5.47 10.72
N GLU A 227 16.76 5.39 10.10
CA GLU A 227 17.37 4.13 9.70
C GLU A 227 17.79 3.26 10.88
N GLU A 228 18.35 3.88 11.93
CA GLU A 228 18.60 3.20 13.21
C GLU A 228 17.31 2.63 13.78
N LEU A 229 16.24 3.44 13.85
CA LEU A 229 14.93 3.02 14.36
C LEU A 229 14.34 1.84 13.57
N ARG A 230 14.48 1.84 12.23
CA ARG A 230 14.03 0.72 11.38
C ARG A 230 14.73 -0.58 11.73
N LEU A 231 16.05 -0.54 11.95
CA LEU A 231 16.84 -1.72 12.33
C LEU A 231 16.52 -2.17 13.77
N GLU A 232 16.37 -1.24 14.72
CA GLU A 232 15.97 -1.52 16.11
C GLU A 232 14.61 -2.23 16.17
N ILE A 233 13.63 -1.76 15.39
CA ILE A 233 12.31 -2.39 15.31
C ILE A 233 12.42 -3.77 14.66
N MET A 234 13.15 -3.89 13.54
CA MET A 234 13.34 -5.17 12.84
C MET A 234 13.93 -6.23 13.76
N ASP A 235 14.96 -5.87 14.55
CA ASP A 235 15.66 -6.79 15.44
C ASP A 235 14.88 -7.14 16.70
N ARG A 236 13.94 -6.30 17.14
CA ARG A 236 13.12 -6.58 18.33
C ARG A 236 11.79 -7.26 18.02
N VAL A 237 11.32 -7.19 16.77
CA VAL A 237 10.09 -7.84 16.32
C VAL A 237 10.32 -9.29 15.89
N ASN A 238 11.50 -9.60 15.34
CA ASN A 238 11.88 -10.95 14.91
C ASN A 238 12.76 -11.64 15.97
#